data_AF-A0A3C1N654-F1
#
_entry.id   AF-A0A3C1N654-F1
#
_cell.length_a   1.000
_cell.length_b   1.000
_cell.length_c   1.000
_cell.angle_alpha   90.00
_cell.angle_beta   90.00
_cell.angle_gamma   90.00
#
_symmetry.space_group_name_H-M   'P 1'
#
loop_
_entity.id
_entity.type
_entity.pdbx_description
1 polymer ?
#
loop_
_entity_poly.entity_id
_entity_poly.type
_entity_poly.pdbx_seq_one_letter_code
_entity_poly.pdbx_strand_id
1 'polypeptide(L)'
;MIQPDPIIVETVDRLLGEQCSADVINAAEDGQWPASLWQSLEDAGATQAWVPEAAGGGGASIADGFAITRLAGKHAVPVPLAETLLAGYLLAAAGLEVPTGPLTIAPVVGETEFWLSAQGSFEGSARRVPCVRNAGFMVATIAGDARVGLGLFDR
;
A
#
# COMPACT_ATOMS: atom_id res chain seq x y z
N MET A 1 24.10 8.53 -5.97
CA MET A 1 23.01 7.57 -6.18
C MET A 1 22.50 7.20 -4.80
N ILE A 2 21.24 7.48 -4.47
CA ILE A 2 20.67 7.11 -3.16
C ILE A 2 20.64 5.58 -3.10
N GLN A 3 21.24 5.00 -2.07
CA GLN A 3 21.25 3.55 -1.83
C GLN A 3 20.30 3.25 -0.67
N PRO A 4 19.64 2.08 -0.67
CA PRO A 4 18.83 1.67 0.46
C PRO A 4 19.71 1.40 1.69
N ASP A 5 19.16 1.65 2.87
CA ASP A 5 19.77 1.33 4.15
C ASP A 5 19.88 -0.20 4.31
N PRO A 6 21.10 -0.76 4.47
CA PRO A 6 21.31 -2.18 4.66
C PRO A 6 20.52 -2.78 5.84
N ILE A 7 20.31 -2.02 6.92
CA ILE A 7 19.61 -2.49 8.12
C ILE A 7 18.12 -2.69 7.83
N ILE A 8 17.50 -1.77 7.10
CA ILE A 8 16.09 -1.90 6.66
C ILE A 8 15.96 -3.14 5.77
N VAL A 9 16.85 -3.28 4.80
CA VAL A 9 16.84 -4.41 3.86
C VAL A 9 17.01 -5.75 4.60
N GLU A 10 18.00 -5.87 5.48
CA GLU A 10 18.25 -7.11 6.24
C GLU A 10 17.08 -7.46 7.17
N THR A 11 16.54 -6.47 7.87
CA THR A 11 15.42 -6.66 8.80
C THR A 11 14.18 -7.16 8.08
N VAL A 12 13.83 -6.53 6.95
CA VAL A 12 12.66 -6.92 6.16
C VAL A 12 12.90 -8.26 5.46
N ASP A 13 14.09 -8.52 4.91
CA ASP A 13 14.39 -9.78 4.24
C ASP A 13 14.29 -10.97 5.20
N ARG A 14 14.82 -10.82 6.42
CA ARG A 14 14.73 -11.83 7.47
C ARG A 14 13.28 -12.06 7.92
N LEU A 15 12.54 -11.00 8.21
CA LEU A 15 11.13 -11.09 8.60
C LEU A 15 10.31 -11.83 7.55
N LEU A 16 10.45 -11.46 6.28
CA LEU A 16 9.72 -12.09 5.19
C LEU A 16 10.15 -13.54 4.98
N GLY A 17 11.44 -13.86 5.07
CA GLY A 17 11.94 -15.23 4.97
C GLY A 17 11.46 -16.16 6.09
N GLU A 18 11.18 -15.61 7.27
CA GLU A 18 10.64 -16.36 8.42
C GLU A 18 9.11 -16.57 8.31
N GLN A 19 8.38 -15.62 7.73
CA GLN A 19 6.91 -15.58 7.82
C GLN A 19 6.15 -15.83 6.50
N CYS A 20 6.83 -15.80 5.35
CA CYS A 20 6.22 -16.10 4.04
C CYS A 20 6.50 -17.54 3.62
N SER A 21 6.11 -18.51 4.46
CA SER A 21 6.19 -19.92 4.08
C SER A 21 5.16 -20.26 2.98
N ALA A 22 5.39 -21.37 2.27
CA ALA A 22 4.45 -21.84 1.26
C ALA A 22 3.03 -22.06 1.82
N ASP A 23 2.91 -22.54 3.06
CA ASP A 23 1.61 -22.74 3.71
C ASP A 23 0.88 -21.42 3.95
N VAL A 24 1.60 -20.36 4.36
CA VAL A 24 1.02 -19.02 4.55
C VAL A 24 0.56 -18.44 3.21
N ILE A 25 1.35 -18.61 2.15
CA ILE A 25 1.02 -18.14 0.81
C ILE A 25 -0.23 -18.86 0.30
N ASN A 26 -0.27 -20.20 0.35
CA ASN A 26 -1.39 -20.99 -0.12
C ASN A 26 -2.68 -20.68 0.67
N ALA A 27 -2.58 -20.56 2.00
CA ALA A 27 -3.71 -20.17 2.85
C ALA A 27 -4.29 -18.80 2.45
N ALA A 28 -3.42 -17.85 2.12
CA ALA A 28 -3.85 -16.53 1.67
C ALA A 28 -4.48 -16.54 0.27
N GLU A 29 -4.01 -17.39 -0.65
CA GLU A 29 -4.66 -17.62 -1.94
C GLU A 29 -6.08 -18.21 -1.76
N ASP A 30 -6.28 -19.04 -0.74
CA ASP A 30 -7.59 -19.55 -0.32
C ASP A 30 -8.44 -18.51 0.44
N GLY A 31 -7.94 -17.28 0.59
CA GLY A 31 -8.65 -16.13 1.15
C GLY A 31 -8.43 -15.92 2.65
N GLN A 32 -7.49 -16.64 3.28
CA GLN A 32 -7.18 -16.45 4.70
C GLN A 32 -6.22 -15.27 4.88
N TRP A 33 -6.62 -14.27 5.65
CA TRP A 33 -5.76 -13.13 5.92
C TRP A 33 -4.57 -13.50 6.82
N PRO A 34 -3.31 -13.31 6.38
CA PRO A 34 -2.12 -13.66 7.16
C PRO A 34 -1.83 -12.59 8.23
N ALA A 35 -2.66 -12.54 9.28
CA ALA A 35 -2.66 -11.49 10.30
C ALA A 35 -1.31 -11.32 11.01
N SER A 36 -0.61 -12.42 11.34
CA SER A 36 0.69 -12.36 12.02
C SER A 36 1.79 -11.73 11.15
N LEU A 37 1.79 -12.04 9.85
CA LEU A 37 2.70 -11.43 8.88
C LEU A 37 2.42 -9.92 8.78
N TRP A 38 1.15 -9.54 8.64
CA TRP A 38 0.76 -8.13 8.57
C TRP A 38 1.19 -7.36 9.82
N GLN A 39 0.86 -7.86 11.01
CA GLN A 39 1.24 -7.22 12.27
C GLN A 39 2.75 -7.04 12.37
N SER A 40 3.53 -8.06 11.99
CA SER A 40 5.00 -7.97 12.01
C SER A 40 5.54 -6.89 11.07
N LEU A 41 4.91 -6.71 9.90
CA LEU A 41 5.28 -5.65 8.95
C LEU A 41 4.93 -4.26 9.47
N GLU A 42 3.79 -4.10 10.16
CA GLU A 42 3.43 -2.85 10.83
C GLU A 42 4.38 -2.53 11.98
N ASP A 43 4.68 -3.51 12.84
CA ASP A 43 5.60 -3.36 13.97
C ASP A 43 7.03 -3.00 13.52
N ALA A 44 7.45 -3.52 12.36
CA ALA A 44 8.71 -3.18 11.73
C ALA A 44 8.70 -1.81 11.00
N GLY A 45 7.55 -1.12 10.94
CA GLY A 45 7.38 0.13 10.21
C GLY A 45 7.41 -0.01 8.67
N ALA A 46 7.41 -1.26 8.16
CA ALA A 46 7.59 -1.54 6.74
C ALA A 46 6.39 -1.08 5.90
N THR A 47 5.19 -1.03 6.48
CA THR A 47 3.94 -0.61 5.79
C THR A 47 3.87 0.90 5.56
N GLN A 48 4.55 1.70 6.38
CA GLN A 48 4.54 3.17 6.32
C GLN A 48 5.93 3.77 6.07
N ALA A 49 6.86 2.99 5.52
CA ALA A 49 8.25 3.42 5.33
C ALA A 49 8.36 4.71 4.49
N TRP A 50 7.55 4.87 3.45
CA TRP A 50 7.55 6.08 2.61
C TRP A 50 6.74 7.26 3.15
N VAL A 51 6.01 7.08 4.26
CA VAL A 51 5.25 8.17 4.88
C VAL A 51 6.23 9.01 5.71
N PRO A 52 6.27 10.34 5.57
CA PRO A 52 7.14 11.20 6.38
C PRO A 52 6.85 11.06 7.88
N GLU A 53 7.88 11.20 8.73
CA GLU A 53 7.73 11.19 10.20
C GLU A 53 6.73 12.26 10.68
N ALA A 54 6.73 13.43 10.04
CA ALA A 54 5.78 14.51 10.34
C ALA A 54 4.31 14.13 10.07
N ALA A 55 4.07 13.09 9.27
CA ALA A 55 2.76 12.50 9.00
C ALA A 55 2.56 11.15 9.73
N GLY A 56 3.41 10.84 10.71
CA GLY A 56 3.31 9.63 11.53
C GLY A 56 3.98 8.38 10.95
N GLY A 57 4.72 8.51 9.84
CA GLY A 57 5.37 7.39 9.16
C GLY A 57 6.84 7.16 9.51
N GLY A 58 7.48 6.27 8.75
CA GLY A 58 8.88 5.87 8.96
C GLY A 58 9.93 6.80 8.34
N GLY A 59 9.54 7.71 7.43
CA GLY A 59 10.45 8.70 6.82
C GLY A 59 11.60 8.11 6.00
N ALA A 60 11.52 6.85 5.59
CA ALA A 60 12.56 6.17 4.83
C ALA A 60 12.69 6.76 3.43
N SER A 61 13.86 6.57 2.82
CA SER A 61 14.11 7.09 1.48
C SER A 61 13.28 6.37 0.42
N ILE A 62 13.14 6.98 -0.76
CA ILE A 62 12.48 6.32 -1.89
C ILE A 62 13.17 4.98 -2.25
N ALA A 63 14.51 4.92 -2.10
CA ALA A 63 15.29 3.72 -2.36
C ALA A 63 14.97 2.59 -1.38
N ASP A 64 14.71 2.92 -0.11
CA ASP A 64 14.34 1.95 0.94
C ASP A 64 13.01 1.26 0.61
N GLY A 65 11.95 2.03 0.33
CA GLY A 65 10.66 1.40 0.02
C GLY A 65 10.66 0.64 -1.31
N PHE A 66 11.50 1.00 -2.29
CA PHE A 66 11.70 0.15 -3.47
C PHE A 66 12.44 -1.15 -3.12
N ALA A 67 13.39 -1.11 -2.19
CA ALA A 67 14.03 -2.32 -1.69
C ALA A 67 13.03 -3.22 -0.95
N ILE A 68 12.16 -2.65 -0.09
CA ILE A 68 11.07 -3.35 0.58
C ILE A 68 10.13 -3.99 -0.45
N THR A 69 9.70 -3.24 -1.47
CA THR A 69 8.83 -3.73 -2.54
C THR A 69 9.48 -4.89 -3.33
N ARG A 70 10.79 -4.80 -3.59
CA ARG A 70 11.54 -5.88 -4.26
C ARG A 70 11.60 -7.14 -3.39
N LEU A 71 11.81 -6.99 -2.08
CA LEU A 71 11.77 -8.10 -1.14
C LEU A 71 10.37 -8.72 -1.04
N ALA A 72 9.33 -7.89 -1.11
CA ALA A 72 7.95 -8.37 -1.15
C ALA A 72 7.71 -9.32 -2.35
N GLY A 73 8.21 -8.93 -3.53
CA GLY A 73 8.19 -9.79 -4.72
C GLY A 73 9.06 -11.04 -4.58
N LYS A 74 10.27 -10.92 -4.01
CA LYS A 74 11.20 -12.04 -3.78
C LYS A 74 10.56 -13.17 -2.95
N HIS A 75 9.78 -12.80 -1.93
CA HIS A 75 9.15 -13.74 -0.99
C HIS A 75 7.68 -14.04 -1.28
N ALA A 76 7.15 -13.57 -2.42
CA ALA A 76 5.74 -13.72 -2.79
C ALA A 76 4.77 -13.29 -1.66
N VAL A 77 5.06 -12.13 -1.06
CA VAL A 77 4.35 -11.64 0.14
C VAL A 77 2.83 -11.56 -0.10
N PRO A 78 2.01 -12.33 0.65
CA PRO A 78 0.58 -12.43 0.38
C PRO A 78 -0.27 -11.34 1.07
N VAL A 79 0.25 -10.11 1.13
CA VAL A 79 -0.42 -8.91 1.68
C VAL A 79 -0.11 -7.68 0.82
N PRO A 80 -0.95 -6.62 0.83
CA PRO A 80 -0.77 -5.44 -0.02
C PRO A 80 0.34 -4.50 0.46
N LEU A 81 1.56 -5.00 0.65
CA LEU A 81 2.67 -4.21 1.20
C LEU A 81 3.08 -3.08 0.25
N ALA A 82 3.22 -3.39 -1.05
CA ALA A 82 3.63 -2.41 -2.05
C ALA A 82 2.56 -1.35 -2.28
N GLU A 83 1.30 -1.77 -2.35
CA GLU A 83 0.15 -0.89 -2.49
C GLU A 83 -0.03 0.00 -1.27
N THR A 84 0.15 -0.55 -0.06
CA THR A 84 0.06 0.23 1.18
C THR A 84 1.14 1.30 1.25
N LEU A 85 2.38 0.95 0.91
CA LEU A 85 3.48 1.90 0.81
C LEU A 85 3.18 3.04 -0.16
N LEU A 86 2.72 2.70 -1.37
CA LEU A 86 2.42 3.70 -2.39
C LEU A 86 1.22 4.57 -2.04
N ALA A 87 0.15 3.97 -1.50
CA ALA A 87 -1.04 4.70 -1.02
C ALA A 87 -0.66 5.71 0.07
N GLY A 88 0.10 5.27 1.08
CA GLY A 88 0.58 6.14 2.16
C GLY A 88 1.45 7.29 1.65
N TYR A 89 2.39 7.00 0.73
CA TYR A 89 3.21 8.02 0.08
C TYR A 89 2.36 9.07 -0.64
N LEU A 90 1.38 8.65 -1.43
CA LEU A 90 0.51 9.55 -2.21
C LEU A 90 -0.38 10.41 -1.31
N LEU A 91 -0.95 9.83 -0.25
CA LEU A 91 -1.76 10.57 0.72
C LEU A 91 -0.93 11.62 1.46
N ALA A 92 0.26 11.24 1.95
CA ALA A 92 1.15 12.18 2.61
C ALA A 92 1.62 13.30 1.68
N ALA A 93 1.95 12.98 0.42
CA ALA A 93 2.30 13.98 -0.59
C ALA A 93 1.14 14.94 -0.92
N ALA A 94 -0.10 14.46 -0.81
CA ALA A 94 -1.30 15.27 -0.99
C ALA A 94 -1.70 16.06 0.28
N GLY A 95 -0.98 15.89 1.40
CA GLY A 95 -1.34 16.50 2.69
C GLY A 95 -2.60 15.91 3.32
N LEU A 96 -2.97 14.69 2.94
CA LEU A 96 -4.09 13.95 3.51
C LEU A 96 -3.62 13.06 4.66
N GLU A 97 -4.53 12.79 5.60
CA GLU A 97 -4.30 11.81 6.65
C GLU A 97 -4.09 10.42 6.04
N VAL A 98 -3.11 9.68 6.57
CA VAL A 98 -2.81 8.30 6.15
C VAL A 98 -3.48 7.34 7.12
N PRO A 99 -4.52 6.59 6.71
CA PRO A 99 -5.16 5.62 7.59
C PRO A 99 -4.20 4.49 7.98
N THR A 100 -4.46 3.88 9.13
CA THR A 100 -3.78 2.65 9.56
C THR A 100 -4.37 1.42 8.87
N GLY A 101 -3.61 0.34 8.85
CA GLY A 101 -4.02 -0.92 8.24
C GLY A 101 -3.79 -0.99 6.72
N PRO A 102 -4.28 -2.06 6.07
CA PRO A 102 -3.98 -2.31 4.67
C PRO A 102 -4.68 -1.31 3.75
N LEU A 103 -3.91 -0.71 2.83
CA LEU A 103 -4.40 0.20 1.80
C LEU A 103 -4.24 -0.42 0.42
N THR A 104 -5.01 0.07 -0.55
CA THR A 104 -4.82 -0.25 -1.96
C THR A 104 -4.90 1.00 -2.83
N ILE A 105 -4.60 0.86 -4.12
CA ILE A 105 -4.55 1.96 -5.09
C ILE A 105 -5.35 1.62 -6.35
N ALA A 106 -5.90 2.65 -7.01
CA ALA A 106 -6.52 2.55 -8.33
C ALA A 106 -6.27 3.83 -9.18
N PRO A 107 -6.27 3.75 -10.53
CA PRO A 107 -6.23 2.55 -11.35
C PRO A 107 -4.92 1.77 -11.20
N VAL A 108 -4.99 0.45 -11.41
CA VAL A 108 -3.79 -0.38 -11.66
C VAL A 108 -3.74 -0.83 -13.13
N VAL A 109 -4.86 -1.31 -13.70
CA VAL A 109 -4.96 -1.66 -15.12
C VAL A 109 -6.35 -1.33 -15.68
N GLY A 110 -6.39 -0.63 -16.82
CA GLY A 110 -7.61 -0.30 -17.56
C GLY A 110 -8.30 0.98 -17.08
N GLU A 111 -9.55 1.16 -17.51
CA GLU A 111 -10.34 2.35 -17.19
C GLU A 111 -10.77 2.30 -15.73
N THR A 112 -10.34 3.29 -14.96
CA THR A 112 -10.91 3.66 -13.66
C THR A 112 -11.32 5.11 -13.81
N GLU A 113 -12.58 5.38 -13.59
CA GLU A 113 -13.11 6.72 -13.67
C GLU A 113 -13.90 6.97 -12.40
N PHE A 114 -13.43 7.95 -11.63
CA PHE A 114 -14.17 8.54 -10.53
C PHE A 114 -14.32 10.03 -10.82
N TRP A 115 -15.48 10.61 -10.53
CA TRP A 115 -15.74 12.04 -10.66
C TRP A 115 -16.51 12.53 -9.43
N LEU A 116 -16.47 13.84 -9.20
CA LEU A 116 -17.32 14.49 -8.21
C LEU A 116 -18.67 14.80 -8.84
N SER A 117 -19.74 14.22 -8.30
CA SER A 117 -21.11 14.52 -8.72
C SER A 117 -21.50 15.95 -8.35
N ALA A 118 -22.55 16.47 -8.99
CA ALA A 118 -23.10 17.79 -8.64
C ALA A 118 -23.63 17.86 -7.19
N GLN A 119 -23.90 16.70 -6.58
CA GLN A 119 -24.36 16.53 -5.21
C GLN A 119 -23.21 16.47 -4.20
N GLY A 120 -21.95 16.49 -4.66
CA GLY A 120 -20.76 16.46 -3.81
C GLY A 120 -20.32 15.07 -3.38
N SER A 121 -20.87 14.00 -3.98
CA SER A 121 -20.41 12.62 -3.78
C SER A 121 -19.43 12.21 -4.86
N PHE A 122 -18.45 11.37 -4.53
CA PHE A 122 -17.64 10.72 -5.56
C PHE A 122 -18.42 9.54 -6.16
N GLU A 123 -18.49 9.48 -7.49
CA GLU A 123 -19.13 8.40 -8.23
C GLU A 123 -18.13 7.81 -9.22
N GLY A 124 -18.25 6.51 -9.51
CA GLY A 124 -17.34 5.84 -10.41
C GLY A 124 -17.19 4.36 -10.17
N SER A 125 -16.25 3.74 -10.89
CA SER A 125 -15.88 2.35 -10.61
C SER A 125 -14.41 2.09 -10.93
N ALA A 126 -13.79 1.24 -10.12
CA ALA A 126 -12.48 0.66 -10.36
C ALA A 126 -12.61 -0.86 -10.50
N ARG A 127 -11.83 -1.45 -11.39
CA ARG A 127 -11.77 -2.91 -11.60
C ARG A 127 -10.34 -3.39 -11.48
N ARG A 128 -10.18 -4.66 -11.09
CA ARG A 128 -8.86 -5.29 -10.90
C ARG A 128 -8.00 -4.53 -9.87
N VAL A 129 -8.64 -4.02 -8.83
CA VAL A 129 -7.96 -3.38 -7.71
C VAL A 129 -7.31 -4.48 -6.85
N PRO A 130 -5.97 -4.52 -6.75
CA PRO A 130 -5.26 -5.56 -6.01
C PRO A 130 -5.65 -5.53 -4.54
N CYS A 131 -5.79 -6.71 -3.93
CA CYS A 131 -6.06 -6.88 -2.50
C CYS A 131 -7.26 -6.09 -1.95
N VAL A 132 -8.17 -5.59 -2.80
CA VAL A 132 -9.30 -4.73 -2.40
C VAL A 132 -10.24 -5.38 -1.39
N ARG A 133 -10.26 -6.72 -1.34
CA ARG A 133 -11.04 -7.49 -0.37
C ARG A 133 -10.50 -7.37 1.06
N ASN A 134 -9.21 -7.09 1.20
CA ASN A 134 -8.51 -7.03 2.49
C ASN A 134 -8.06 -5.59 2.84
N ALA A 135 -8.11 -4.67 1.88
CA ALA A 135 -7.84 -3.25 2.12
C ALA A 135 -9.05 -2.57 2.79
N GLY A 136 -8.78 -1.82 3.86
CA GLY A 136 -9.79 -0.99 4.53
C GLY A 136 -10.09 0.30 3.78
N PHE A 137 -9.09 0.80 3.04
CA PHE A 137 -9.21 2.01 2.24
C PHE A 137 -8.56 1.85 0.86
N MET A 138 -9.07 2.61 -0.10
CA MET A 138 -8.53 2.71 -1.45
C MET A 138 -8.18 4.17 -1.77
N VAL A 139 -6.98 4.39 -2.29
CA VAL A 139 -6.58 5.67 -2.88
C VAL A 139 -6.80 5.59 -4.38
N ALA A 140 -7.62 6.49 -4.94
CA ALA A 140 -7.89 6.51 -6.37
C ALA A 140 -7.71 7.89 -7.00
N THR A 141 -7.36 7.91 -8.29
CA THR A 141 -7.41 9.16 -9.06
C THR A 141 -8.86 9.57 -9.33
N ILE A 142 -9.14 10.86 -9.18
CA ILE A 142 -10.43 11.47 -9.52
C ILE A 142 -10.26 12.35 -10.75
N ALA A 143 -11.11 12.16 -11.75
CA ALA A 143 -11.23 13.05 -12.89
C ALA A 143 -11.98 14.33 -12.48
N GLY A 144 -11.42 15.47 -12.85
CA GLY A 144 -12.09 16.77 -12.80
C GLY A 144 -11.95 17.49 -14.13
N ASP A 145 -12.80 18.50 -14.34
CA ASP A 145 -12.98 19.20 -15.63
C ASP A 145 -11.67 19.69 -16.30
N ALA A 146 -10.63 19.97 -15.51
CA ALA A 146 -9.32 20.39 -16.02
C ALA A 146 -8.12 19.80 -15.25
N ARG A 147 -8.35 18.93 -14.26
CA ARG A 147 -7.31 18.43 -13.34
C ARG A 147 -7.62 17.00 -12.90
N VAL A 148 -6.58 16.27 -12.55
CA VAL A 148 -6.70 14.98 -11.84
C VAL A 148 -6.44 15.24 -10.35
N GLY A 149 -7.29 14.69 -9.49
CA GLY A 149 -7.13 14.69 -8.04
C GLY A 149 -6.84 13.30 -7.49
N LEU A 150 -6.57 13.24 -6.18
CA LEU A 150 -6.53 11.99 -5.40
C LEU A 150 -7.72 11.97 -4.45
N GLY A 151 -8.40 10.83 -4.35
CA GLY A 151 -9.48 10.58 -3.41
C GLY A 151 -9.17 9.38 -2.54
N LEU A 152 -9.52 9.48 -1.26
CA LEU A 152 -9.49 8.38 -0.30
C LEU A 152 -10.92 7.85 -0.14
N PHE A 153 -11.10 6.55 -0.34
CA PHE A 153 -12.37 5.86 -0.24
C PHE A 153 -12.30 4.81 0.86
N ASP A 154 -13.27 4.81 1.76
CA ASP A 154 -13.52 3.66 2.63
C ASP A 154 -14.28 2.56 1.86
N ARG A 155 -14.29 1.36 2.42
CA ARG A 155 -15.03 0.22 1.89
C ARG A 155 -16.41 0.09 2.53
#